data_AF-A0A3D0YWX8-F1
#
_entry.id   AF-A0A3D0YWX8-F1
#
_cell.length_a   1.000
_cell.length_b   1.000
_cell.length_c   1.000
_cell.angle_alpha   90.00
_cell.angle_beta   90.00
_cell.angle_gamma   90.00
#
_symmetry.space_group_name_H-M   'P 1'
#
loop_
_entity.id
_entity.type
_entity.pdbx_description
1 polymer ?
#
loop_
_entity_poly.entity_id
_entity_poly.type
_entity_poly.pdbx_seq_one_letter_code
_entity_poly.pdbx_strand_id
1 'polypeptide(L)'
;MRDEQNTALVRVSDLKSILDGDAEALIRVRENPGNALAVLSEVHRRDGMPVAHQSRVLEIVVGEVSDVGEARRILAENTMPDFVEEMHAHRGDLPSVLDMVATAEGLLSALLVDLNHYMIGDPRLFSFYIRGWAQKVCQREDWEALLEREIFGFTLRDHLLIACYWDSFAVGGARDEYEADVTDDMFTELNLDPEESRDRLQEMLDNDLVPKFDPEDLAEFQQAVADRRRLIEDERQQAALDDAKELDI
;
A
#
# COMPACT_ATOMS: atom_id res chain seq x y z
N MET A 1 -23.11 -3.00 -41.46
CA MET A 1 -21.77 -3.58 -41.28
C MET A 1 -21.21 -3.00 -40.01
N ARG A 2 -21.36 -3.72 -38.90
CA ARG A 2 -20.57 -3.45 -37.69
C ARG A 2 -19.37 -4.37 -37.85
N ASP A 3 -18.17 -3.80 -37.95
CA ASP A 3 -16.95 -4.57 -37.81
C ASP A 3 -16.99 -5.21 -36.42
N GLU A 4 -17.11 -6.53 -36.40
CA GLU A 4 -16.69 -7.32 -35.25
C GLU A 4 -15.19 -7.05 -35.12
N GLN A 5 -14.82 -6.06 -34.30
CA GLN A 5 -13.46 -5.94 -33.80
C GLN A 5 -13.16 -7.29 -33.14
N ASN A 6 -12.38 -8.09 -33.85
CA ASN A 6 -11.83 -9.34 -33.35
C ASN A 6 -10.79 -8.94 -32.29
N THR A 7 -11.25 -8.56 -31.10
CA THR A 7 -10.38 -8.11 -30.02
C THR A 7 -9.55 -9.32 -29.60
N ALA A 8 -8.29 -9.34 -30.02
CA ALA A 8 -7.40 -10.46 -29.76
C ALA A 8 -7.16 -10.55 -28.25
N LEU A 9 -7.53 -11.68 -27.64
CA LEU A 9 -7.27 -11.96 -26.23
C LEU A 9 -5.77 -11.85 -25.92
N VAL A 10 -5.47 -11.26 -24.77
CA VAL A 10 -4.12 -11.13 -24.23
C VAL A 10 -3.61 -12.51 -23.82
N ARG A 11 -2.34 -12.79 -24.15
CA ARG A 11 -1.65 -14.04 -23.80
C ARG A 11 -0.48 -13.75 -22.86
N VAL A 12 0.03 -14.79 -22.22
CA VAL A 12 1.25 -14.70 -21.38
C VAL A 12 2.45 -14.14 -22.18
N SER A 13 2.53 -14.42 -23.49
CA SER A 13 3.56 -13.85 -24.35
C SER A 13 3.42 -12.34 -24.50
N ASP A 14 2.20 -11.82 -24.57
CA ASP A 14 1.96 -10.37 -24.67
C ASP A 14 2.42 -9.66 -23.38
N LEU A 15 2.14 -10.25 -22.21
CA LEU A 15 2.61 -9.74 -20.91
C LEU A 15 4.14 -9.66 -20.81
N LYS A 16 4.86 -10.59 -21.47
CA LYS A 16 6.32 -10.55 -21.55
C LYS A 16 6.77 -9.48 -22.55
N SER A 17 6.15 -9.43 -23.72
CA SER A 17 6.49 -8.48 -24.79
C SER A 17 6.31 -7.01 -24.37
N ILE A 18 5.33 -6.68 -23.51
CA ILE A 18 5.18 -5.30 -23.02
C ILE A 18 6.34 -4.85 -22.13
N LEU A 19 7.02 -5.78 -21.43
CA LEU A 19 8.23 -5.45 -20.66
C LEU A 19 9.39 -5.06 -21.58
N ASP A 20 9.41 -5.60 -22.80
CA ASP A 20 10.38 -5.30 -23.85
C ASP A 20 9.99 -4.07 -24.70
N GLY A 21 8.84 -3.45 -24.42
CA GLY A 21 8.35 -2.26 -25.14
C GLY A 21 7.62 -2.55 -26.46
N ASP A 22 7.06 -3.75 -26.63
CA ASP A 22 6.24 -4.09 -27.80
C ASP A 22 4.91 -3.31 -27.82
N ALA A 23 4.80 -2.39 -28.78
CA ALA A 23 3.63 -1.54 -28.94
C ALA A 23 2.35 -2.31 -29.31
N GLU A 24 2.46 -3.41 -30.06
CA GLU A 24 1.31 -4.22 -30.46
C GLU A 24 0.76 -5.01 -29.28
N ALA A 25 1.64 -5.53 -28.43
CA ALA A 25 1.25 -6.16 -27.18
C ALA A 25 0.59 -5.14 -26.23
N LEU A 26 1.12 -3.92 -26.16
CA LEU A 26 0.55 -2.85 -25.34
C LEU A 26 -0.85 -2.44 -25.82
N ILE A 27 -1.07 -2.34 -27.14
CA ILE A 27 -2.41 -2.06 -27.70
C ILE A 27 -3.42 -3.13 -27.26
N ARG A 28 -3.06 -4.43 -27.35
CA ARG A 28 -3.95 -5.52 -26.90
C ARG A 28 -4.28 -5.44 -25.40
N VAL A 29 -3.29 -5.10 -24.57
CA VAL A 29 -3.47 -4.88 -23.13
C VAL A 29 -4.41 -3.71 -22.87
N ARG A 30 -4.20 -2.57 -23.53
CA ARG A 30 -5.06 -1.38 -23.43
C ARG A 30 -6.50 -1.67 -23.86
N GLU A 31 -6.69 -2.46 -24.91
CA GLU A 31 -8.03 -2.85 -25.38
C GLU A 31 -8.72 -3.86 -24.46
N ASN A 32 -7.96 -4.62 -23.65
CA ASN A 32 -8.51 -5.69 -22.80
C ASN A 32 -7.81 -5.78 -21.41
N PRO A 33 -7.84 -4.71 -20.59
CA PRO A 33 -7.10 -4.67 -19.33
C PRO A 33 -7.56 -5.75 -18.34
N GLY A 34 -8.87 -6.03 -18.27
CA GLY A 34 -9.39 -7.12 -17.41
C GLY A 34 -8.87 -8.50 -17.81
N ASN A 35 -8.81 -8.79 -19.11
CA ASN A 35 -8.23 -10.04 -19.59
C ASN A 35 -6.73 -10.13 -19.30
N ALA A 36 -5.99 -9.02 -19.44
CA ALA A 36 -4.58 -8.96 -19.08
C ALA A 36 -4.35 -9.24 -17.59
N LEU A 37 -5.16 -8.65 -16.71
CA LEU A 37 -5.10 -8.89 -15.26
C LEU A 37 -5.45 -10.34 -14.89
N ALA A 38 -6.48 -10.92 -15.51
CA ALA A 38 -6.85 -12.32 -15.28
C ALA A 38 -5.72 -13.27 -15.71
N VAL A 39 -5.08 -13.01 -16.85
CA VAL A 39 -3.91 -13.78 -17.32
C VAL A 39 -2.73 -13.62 -16.37
N LEU A 40 -2.48 -12.40 -15.89
CA LEU A 40 -1.40 -12.13 -14.95
C LEU A 40 -1.62 -12.85 -13.61
N SER A 41 -2.85 -12.82 -13.08
CA SER A 41 -3.22 -13.55 -11.86
C SER A 41 -3.04 -15.06 -12.02
N GLU A 42 -3.33 -15.60 -13.21
CA GLU A 42 -3.06 -17.02 -13.50
C GLU A 42 -1.57 -17.35 -13.58
N VAL A 43 -0.76 -16.44 -14.15
CA VAL A 43 0.70 -16.58 -14.18
C VAL A 43 1.27 -16.60 -12.77
N HIS A 44 0.74 -15.76 -11.88
CA HIS A 44 1.12 -15.72 -10.47
C HIS A 44 0.88 -17.07 -9.79
N ARG A 45 -0.33 -17.65 -9.91
CA ARG A 45 -0.67 -18.95 -9.30
C ARG A 45 0.20 -20.12 -9.74
N ARG A 46 0.86 -20.01 -10.90
CA ARG A 46 1.69 -21.07 -11.49
C ARG A 46 3.19 -20.80 -11.40
N ASP A 47 3.59 -19.74 -10.69
CA ASP A 47 4.99 -19.28 -10.66
C ASP A 47 5.58 -19.08 -12.07
N GLY A 48 4.75 -18.65 -13.03
CA GLY A 48 5.12 -18.60 -14.45
C GLY A 48 6.02 -17.43 -14.86
N MET A 49 6.27 -16.51 -13.92
CA MET A 49 7.05 -15.27 -14.10
C MET A 49 7.63 -14.81 -12.76
N PRO A 50 8.82 -14.18 -12.70
CA PRO A 50 9.33 -13.59 -11.45
C PRO A 50 8.42 -12.48 -10.92
N VAL A 51 8.25 -12.38 -9.59
CA VAL A 51 7.41 -11.36 -8.92
C VAL A 51 7.76 -9.94 -9.37
N ALA A 52 9.04 -9.61 -9.52
CA ALA A 52 9.50 -8.31 -10.03
C ALA A 52 8.94 -7.96 -11.42
N HIS A 53 8.81 -8.95 -12.31
CA HIS A 53 8.23 -8.75 -13.63
C HIS A 53 6.70 -8.67 -13.55
N GLN A 54 6.07 -9.49 -12.71
CA GLN A 54 4.62 -9.46 -12.51
C GLN A 54 4.17 -8.09 -11.98
N SER A 55 4.88 -7.56 -10.99
CA SER A 55 4.64 -6.25 -10.40
C SER A 55 4.74 -5.13 -11.45
N ARG A 56 5.76 -5.18 -12.31
CA ARG A 56 5.90 -4.21 -13.41
C ARG A 56 4.83 -4.36 -14.51
N VAL A 57 4.42 -5.57 -14.83
CA VAL A 57 3.30 -5.81 -15.75
C VAL A 57 2.01 -5.26 -15.17
N LEU A 58 1.76 -5.50 -13.88
CA LEU A 58 0.57 -5.01 -13.19
C LEU A 58 0.48 -3.47 -13.25
N GLU A 59 1.58 -2.76 -13.00
CA GLU A 59 1.69 -1.30 -13.14
C GLU A 59 1.33 -0.82 -14.54
N ILE A 60 1.85 -1.49 -15.58
CA ILE A 60 1.56 -1.15 -16.97
C ILE A 60 0.08 -1.36 -17.25
N VAL A 61 -0.47 -2.53 -16.92
CA VAL A 61 -1.88 -2.86 -17.22
C VAL A 61 -2.84 -1.89 -16.52
N VAL A 62 -2.62 -1.60 -15.23
CA VAL A 62 -3.44 -0.64 -14.49
C VAL A 62 -3.26 0.78 -15.02
N GLY A 63 -2.03 1.17 -15.36
CA GLY A 63 -1.71 2.49 -15.92
C GLY A 63 -2.33 2.77 -17.30
N GLU A 64 -2.73 1.74 -18.05
CA GLU A 64 -3.47 1.90 -19.30
C GLU A 64 -4.96 2.22 -19.09
N VAL A 65 -5.48 2.11 -17.87
CA VAL A 65 -6.87 2.46 -17.53
C VAL A 65 -6.91 3.88 -16.98
N SER A 66 -7.51 4.80 -17.73
CA SER A 66 -7.50 6.24 -17.39
C SER A 66 -8.44 6.61 -16.24
N ASP A 67 -9.52 5.86 -16.03
CA ASP A 67 -10.48 6.10 -14.94
C ASP A 67 -10.11 5.28 -13.71
N VAL A 68 -9.90 5.94 -12.56
CA VAL A 68 -9.47 5.31 -11.31
C VAL A 68 -10.52 4.34 -10.76
N GLY A 69 -11.81 4.69 -10.89
CA GLY A 69 -12.91 3.84 -10.43
C GLY A 69 -13.01 2.56 -11.27
N GLU A 70 -12.85 2.68 -12.59
CA GLU A 70 -12.78 1.56 -13.51
C GLU A 70 -11.54 0.69 -13.25
N ALA A 71 -10.36 1.29 -13.07
CA ALA A 71 -9.14 0.56 -12.76
C ALA A 71 -9.29 -0.25 -11.46
N ARG A 72 -9.86 0.36 -10.41
CA ARG A 72 -10.17 -0.31 -9.15
C ARG A 72 -11.16 -1.47 -9.35
N ARG A 73 -12.23 -1.26 -10.13
CA ARG A 73 -13.23 -2.27 -10.41
C ARG A 73 -12.64 -3.46 -11.17
N ILE A 74 -11.91 -3.21 -12.26
CA ILE A 74 -11.30 -4.26 -13.09
C ILE A 74 -10.26 -5.03 -12.29
N LEU A 75 -9.46 -4.34 -11.46
CA LEU A 75 -8.50 -5.00 -10.56
C LEU A 75 -9.21 -5.95 -9.58
N ALA A 76 -10.26 -5.48 -8.89
CA ALA A 76 -11.03 -6.30 -7.96
C ALA A 76 -11.73 -7.50 -8.63
N GLU A 77 -12.21 -7.35 -9.87
CA GLU A 77 -12.90 -8.41 -10.61
C GLU A 77 -11.96 -9.47 -11.19
N ASN A 78 -10.69 -9.14 -11.45
CA ASN A 78 -9.79 -9.98 -12.25
C ASN A 78 -8.52 -10.41 -11.50
N THR A 79 -8.35 -10.00 -10.25
CA THR A 79 -7.21 -10.38 -9.43
C THR A 79 -7.63 -10.83 -8.04
N MET A 80 -6.82 -11.70 -7.43
CA MET A 80 -6.96 -12.05 -6.02
C MET A 80 -6.37 -10.92 -5.15
N PRO A 81 -6.94 -10.62 -3.96
CA PRO A 81 -6.39 -9.63 -3.04
C PRO A 81 -4.91 -9.87 -2.69
N ASP A 82 -4.54 -11.11 -2.37
CA ASP A 82 -3.16 -11.48 -1.99
C ASP A 82 -2.13 -11.16 -3.09
N PHE A 83 -2.54 -11.30 -4.36
CA PHE A 83 -1.68 -10.97 -5.49
C PHE A 83 -1.34 -9.48 -5.51
N VAL A 84 -2.35 -8.62 -5.30
CA VAL A 84 -2.17 -7.16 -5.31
C VAL A 84 -1.30 -6.72 -4.12
N GLU A 85 -1.49 -7.33 -2.95
CA GLU A 85 -0.68 -7.06 -1.76
C GLU A 85 0.79 -7.48 -1.93
N GLU A 86 1.05 -8.67 -2.49
CA GLU A 86 2.42 -9.12 -2.75
C GLU A 86 3.10 -8.23 -3.79
N MET A 87 2.37 -7.83 -4.85
CA MET A 87 2.92 -6.90 -5.84
C MET A 87 3.24 -5.54 -5.23
N HIS A 88 2.42 -5.06 -4.29
CA HIS A 88 2.66 -3.84 -3.53
C HIS A 88 3.90 -3.92 -2.65
N ALA A 89 4.00 -4.96 -1.83
CA ALA A 89 5.16 -5.18 -0.96
C ALA A 89 6.47 -5.29 -1.77
N HIS A 90 6.44 -5.90 -2.95
CA HIS A 90 7.61 -5.96 -3.82
C HIS A 90 8.00 -4.59 -4.41
N ARG A 91 7.06 -3.64 -4.56
CA ARG A 91 7.38 -2.28 -5.05
C ARG A 91 8.03 -1.43 -3.95
N GLY A 92 7.67 -1.66 -2.69
CA GLY A 92 8.17 -0.90 -1.56
C GLY A 92 7.93 0.60 -1.71
N ASP A 93 9.01 1.38 -1.70
CA ASP A 93 9.00 2.85 -1.74
C ASP A 93 8.86 3.45 -3.15
N LEU A 94 8.84 2.63 -4.21
CA LEU A 94 8.72 3.14 -5.57
C LEU A 94 7.30 3.68 -5.84
N PRO A 95 7.14 4.83 -6.53
CA PRO A 95 5.84 5.30 -6.97
C PRO A 95 5.08 4.24 -7.78
N SER A 96 3.80 4.07 -7.48
CA SER A 96 2.96 3.03 -8.06
C SER A 96 1.60 3.58 -8.49
N VAL A 97 1.09 3.13 -9.63
CA VAL A 97 -0.31 3.39 -10.02
C VAL A 97 -1.24 2.50 -9.20
N LEU A 98 -0.77 1.32 -8.76
CA LEU A 98 -1.51 0.44 -7.86
C LEU A 98 -1.84 1.11 -6.53
N ASP A 99 -0.96 2.01 -6.08
CA ASP A 99 -1.14 2.77 -4.85
C ASP A 99 -2.39 3.66 -4.91
N MET A 100 -2.84 4.05 -6.11
CA MET A 100 -4.03 4.89 -6.31
C MET A 100 -5.33 4.09 -6.43
N VAL A 101 -5.25 2.83 -6.87
CA VAL A 101 -6.42 2.01 -7.18
C VAL A 101 -6.71 0.93 -6.13
N ALA A 102 -5.70 0.49 -5.38
CA ALA A 102 -5.84 -0.50 -4.33
C ALA A 102 -6.83 -0.05 -3.24
N THR A 103 -7.43 -1.00 -2.52
CA THR A 103 -8.30 -0.70 -1.40
C THR A 103 -7.49 -0.15 -0.22
N ALA A 104 -8.14 0.66 0.63
CA ALA A 104 -7.55 1.12 1.88
C ALA A 104 -6.97 -0.02 2.74
N GLU A 105 -7.69 -1.14 2.82
CA GLU A 105 -7.29 -2.32 3.60
C GLU A 105 -6.09 -3.06 3.00
N GLY A 106 -6.03 -3.20 1.67
CA GLY A 106 -4.87 -3.79 0.99
C GLY A 106 -3.62 -2.93 1.13
N LEU A 107 -3.76 -1.61 1.05
CA LEU A 107 -2.69 -0.65 1.27
C LEU A 107 -2.13 -0.69 2.69
N LEU A 108 -3.00 -0.72 3.70
CA LEU A 108 -2.59 -0.87 5.10
C LEU A 108 -1.89 -2.22 5.33
N SER A 109 -2.40 -3.30 4.73
CA SER A 109 -1.79 -4.63 4.84
C SER A 109 -0.39 -4.65 4.22
N ALA A 110 -0.21 -4.03 3.04
CA ALA A 110 1.09 -3.89 2.40
C ALA A 110 2.08 -3.06 3.25
N LEU A 111 1.63 -1.93 3.80
CA LEU A 111 2.41 -1.13 4.72
C LEU A 111 2.89 -1.98 5.92
N LEU A 112 2.00 -2.75 6.54
CA LEU A 112 2.35 -3.62 7.67
C LEU A 112 3.35 -4.73 7.29
N VAL A 113 3.26 -5.25 6.06
CA VAL A 113 4.22 -6.24 5.53
C VAL A 113 5.61 -5.63 5.40
N ASP A 114 5.71 -4.44 4.81
CA ASP A 114 6.97 -3.73 4.61
C ASP A 114 7.59 -3.30 5.94
N LEU A 115 6.77 -2.77 6.86
CA LEU A 115 7.22 -2.33 8.17
C LEU A 115 7.87 -3.46 8.98
N ASN A 116 7.33 -4.69 8.92
CA ASN A 116 7.95 -5.84 9.59
C ASN A 116 9.36 -6.14 9.07
N HIS A 117 9.65 -5.83 7.80
CA HIS A 117 10.99 -6.00 7.24
C HIS A 117 12.00 -5.01 7.84
N TYR A 118 11.57 -3.79 8.14
CA TYR A 118 12.43 -2.69 8.61
C TYR A 118 12.47 -2.54 10.15
N MET A 119 11.42 -2.97 10.84
CA MET A 119 11.29 -2.87 12.30
C MET A 119 12.13 -3.88 13.10
N ILE A 120 12.80 -4.81 12.44
CA ILE A 120 13.70 -5.77 13.10
C ILE A 120 14.96 -5.06 13.68
N GLY A 121 15.23 -3.81 13.28
CA GLY A 121 16.44 -3.07 13.69
C GLY A 121 16.20 -1.77 14.47
N ASP A 122 15.34 -0.87 13.97
CA ASP A 122 15.13 0.45 14.57
C ASP A 122 13.70 0.97 14.29
N PRO A 123 12.85 1.12 15.32
CA PRO A 123 11.49 1.61 15.18
C PRO A 123 11.43 3.08 14.78
N ARG A 124 12.50 3.87 14.89
CA ARG A 124 12.53 5.22 14.32
C ARG A 124 12.41 5.18 12.80
N LEU A 125 12.83 4.07 12.18
CA LEU A 125 12.59 3.84 10.76
C LEU A 125 11.11 3.76 10.44
N PHE A 126 10.25 3.33 11.36
CA PHE A 126 8.79 3.36 11.17
C PHE A 126 8.32 4.76 10.76
N SER A 127 8.78 5.80 11.47
CA SER A 127 8.44 7.20 11.19
C SER A 127 8.88 7.64 9.79
N PHE A 128 10.11 7.31 9.40
CA PHE A 128 10.61 7.64 8.05
C PHE A 128 9.85 6.90 6.95
N TYR A 129 9.61 5.59 7.13
CA TYR A 129 8.93 4.76 6.15
C TYR A 129 7.47 5.16 5.96
N ILE A 130 6.73 5.41 7.05
CA ILE A 130 5.31 5.72 6.96
C ILE A 130 5.07 7.07 6.28
N ARG A 131 5.96 8.07 6.47
CA ARG A 131 5.89 9.35 5.73
C ARG A 131 6.18 9.15 4.25
N GLY A 132 7.26 8.44 3.91
CA GLY A 132 7.60 8.17 2.51
C GLY A 132 6.49 7.40 1.79
N TRP A 133 5.87 6.44 2.47
CA TRP A 133 4.69 5.73 1.97
C TRP A 133 3.48 6.67 1.82
N ALA A 134 3.18 7.49 2.82
CA ALA A 134 2.04 8.40 2.81
C ALA A 134 2.16 9.45 1.69
N GLN A 135 3.35 9.96 1.40
CA GLN A 135 3.60 10.87 0.27
C GLN A 135 3.19 10.26 -1.08
N LYS A 136 3.23 8.92 -1.23
CA LYS A 136 2.78 8.25 -2.46
C LYS A 136 1.26 8.21 -2.60
N VAL A 137 0.54 8.16 -1.47
CA VAL A 137 -0.89 7.84 -1.44
C VAL A 137 -1.77 8.99 -0.94
N CYS A 138 -1.19 10.10 -0.47
CA CYS A 138 -1.93 11.22 0.12
C CYS A 138 -2.85 11.97 -0.86
N GLN A 139 -2.71 11.71 -2.16
CA GLN A 139 -3.54 12.28 -3.23
C GLN A 139 -4.77 11.42 -3.57
N ARG A 140 -5.00 10.32 -2.85
CA ARG A 140 -6.17 9.47 -3.06
C ARG A 140 -7.45 10.18 -2.65
N GLU A 141 -8.54 9.88 -3.35
CA GLU A 141 -9.87 10.41 -3.02
C GLU A 141 -10.38 9.94 -1.65
N ASP A 142 -9.97 8.74 -1.22
CA ASP A 142 -10.32 8.17 0.09
C ASP A 142 -9.24 8.41 1.17
N TRP A 143 -8.33 9.37 0.96
CA TRP A 143 -7.23 9.67 1.90
C TRP A 143 -7.72 9.98 3.31
N GLU A 144 -8.71 10.85 3.46
CA GLU A 144 -9.29 11.16 4.78
C GLU A 144 -9.87 9.93 5.47
N ALA A 145 -10.55 9.05 4.74
CA ALA A 145 -11.06 7.81 5.31
C ALA A 145 -9.95 6.83 5.70
N LEU A 146 -8.81 6.87 5.00
CA LEU A 146 -7.63 6.08 5.29
C LEU A 146 -6.89 6.61 6.55
N LEU A 147 -6.81 7.93 6.70
CA LEU A 147 -6.22 8.61 7.86
C LEU A 147 -6.88 8.21 9.19
N GLU A 148 -8.19 7.98 9.18
CA GLU A 148 -8.96 7.57 10.36
C GLU A 148 -8.87 6.07 10.70
N ARG A 149 -8.17 5.27 9.89
CA ARG A 149 -8.00 3.83 10.18
C ARG A 149 -7.03 3.63 11.33
N GLU A 150 -7.43 2.80 12.28
CA GLU A 150 -6.59 2.43 13.42
C GLU A 150 -5.49 1.44 13.02
N ILE A 151 -4.28 1.72 13.49
CA ILE A 151 -3.10 0.90 13.41
C ILE A 151 -2.53 0.87 14.84
N PHE A 152 -2.36 -0.29 15.47
CA PHE A 152 -1.74 -0.36 16.82
C PHE A 152 -2.29 0.60 17.90
N GLY A 153 -3.60 0.88 17.89
CA GLY A 153 -4.26 1.71 18.90
C GLY A 153 -4.21 3.23 18.65
N PHE A 154 -3.63 3.67 17.54
CA PHE A 154 -3.68 5.05 17.05
C PHE A 154 -4.17 5.09 15.61
N THR A 155 -4.71 6.23 15.16
CA THR A 155 -5.09 6.40 13.75
C THR A 155 -3.85 6.51 12.86
N LEU A 156 -3.98 6.25 11.57
CA LEU A 156 -2.90 6.53 10.60
C LEU A 156 -2.48 8.01 10.68
N ARG A 157 -3.44 8.93 10.86
CA ARG A 157 -3.18 10.35 11.10
C ARG A 157 -2.23 10.55 12.27
N ASP A 158 -2.54 9.98 13.43
CA ASP A 158 -1.71 10.08 14.63
C ASP A 158 -0.29 9.54 14.38
N HIS A 159 -0.13 8.43 13.65
CA HIS A 159 1.21 7.92 13.29
C HIS A 159 1.99 8.87 12.39
N LEU A 160 1.33 9.54 11.44
CA LEU A 160 1.98 10.52 10.56
C LEU A 160 2.40 11.77 11.33
N LEU A 161 1.59 12.22 12.29
CA LEU A 161 1.93 13.33 13.19
C LEU A 161 3.14 12.97 14.07
N ILE A 162 3.11 11.79 14.68
CA ILE A 162 4.25 11.23 15.44
C ILE A 162 5.48 11.18 14.54
N ALA A 163 5.35 10.73 13.29
CA ALA A 163 6.46 10.64 12.37
C ALA A 163 7.07 12.01 12.03
N CYS A 164 6.24 13.03 11.77
CA CYS A 164 6.68 14.40 11.57
C CYS A 164 7.44 14.94 12.80
N TYR A 165 6.92 14.66 14.01
CA TYR A 165 7.60 15.02 15.25
C TYR A 165 8.98 14.37 15.35
N TRP A 166 9.10 13.05 15.10
CA TRP A 166 10.37 12.34 15.19
C TRP A 166 11.40 12.76 14.14
N ASP A 167 10.97 13.05 12.91
CA ASP A 167 11.84 13.52 11.84
C ASP A 167 12.50 14.87 12.19
N SER A 168 11.79 15.74 12.92
CA SER A 168 12.34 17.03 13.35
C SER A 168 13.60 16.88 14.24
N PHE A 169 13.72 15.76 14.98
CA PHE A 169 14.91 15.45 15.79
C PHE A 169 16.04 14.81 14.99
N ALA A 170 15.77 14.25 13.82
CA ALA A 170 16.79 13.58 13.01
C ALA A 170 17.72 14.58 12.30
N VAL A 171 17.23 15.79 12.06
CA VAL A 171 17.98 16.87 11.39
C VAL A 171 18.83 17.68 12.38
N GLY A 172 18.50 17.65 13.68
CA GLY A 172 19.24 18.33 14.75
C GLY A 172 19.90 17.34 15.72
N GLY A 173 21.22 17.17 15.63
CA GLY A 173 21.96 16.23 16.47
C GLY A 173 21.74 16.42 17.99
N ALA A 174 21.60 15.29 18.69
CA ALA A 174 21.44 15.11 20.14
C ALA A 174 20.12 15.63 20.75
N ARG A 175 19.36 14.68 21.30
CA ARG A 175 17.97 14.72 21.84
C ARG A 175 17.76 15.68 23.03
N ASP A 176 18.82 16.31 23.54
CA ASP A 176 18.82 16.88 24.88
C ASP A 176 18.54 18.40 24.95
N GLU A 177 18.49 19.14 23.82
CA GLU A 177 18.34 20.61 23.87
C GLU A 177 17.42 21.29 22.83
N TYR A 178 16.74 20.57 21.93
CA TYR A 178 15.92 21.21 20.89
C TYR A 178 14.42 20.93 21.02
N GLU A 179 13.64 22.00 21.08
CA GLU A 179 12.22 21.96 20.72
C GLU A 179 12.10 21.38 19.31
N ALA A 180 11.19 20.42 19.13
CA ALA A 180 10.88 19.85 17.81
C ALA A 180 10.46 20.97 16.85
N ASP A 181 11.25 21.22 15.79
CA ASP A 181 10.90 22.22 14.77
C ASP A 181 10.01 21.57 13.70
N VAL A 182 8.78 21.25 14.09
CA VAL A 182 7.77 20.71 13.16
C VAL A 182 7.18 21.88 12.36
N THR A 183 7.43 21.88 11.05
CA THR A 183 6.98 22.94 10.14
C THR A 183 5.66 22.59 9.45
N ASP A 184 4.93 23.60 8.97
CA ASP A 184 3.67 23.39 8.22
C ASP A 184 3.87 22.59 6.94
N ASP A 185 5.06 22.71 6.33
CA ASP A 185 5.42 21.99 5.11
C ASP A 185 5.39 20.46 5.35
N MET A 186 5.81 20.00 6.55
CA MET A 186 5.82 18.57 6.87
C MET A 186 4.42 17.96 6.87
N PHE A 187 3.39 18.72 7.25
CA PHE A 187 1.98 18.31 7.20
C PHE A 187 1.40 18.48 5.79
N THR A 188 1.71 19.60 5.13
CA THR A 188 1.21 19.90 3.79
C THR A 188 1.67 18.85 2.76
N GLU A 189 2.91 18.36 2.86
CA GLU A 189 3.43 17.25 2.04
C GLU A 189 2.61 15.96 2.16
N LEU A 190 1.94 15.76 3.28
CA LEU A 190 1.11 14.59 3.58
C LEU A 190 -0.37 14.86 3.32
N ASN A 191 -0.71 16.00 2.69
CA ASN A 191 -2.08 16.46 2.49
C ASN A 191 -2.87 16.51 3.82
N LEU A 192 -2.20 16.95 4.89
CA LEU A 192 -2.79 17.19 6.20
C LEU A 192 -2.96 18.69 6.42
N ASP A 193 -4.04 19.09 7.09
CA ASP A 193 -4.21 20.49 7.51
C ASP A 193 -3.19 20.85 8.60
N PRO A 194 -2.34 21.87 8.41
CA PRO A 194 -1.30 22.19 9.39
C PRO A 194 -1.82 22.66 10.74
N GLU A 195 -2.94 23.38 10.80
CA GLU A 195 -3.50 23.91 12.04
C GLU A 195 -4.07 22.77 12.89
N GLU A 196 -4.94 21.93 12.30
CA GLU A 196 -5.50 20.76 12.96
C GLU A 196 -4.40 19.76 13.38
N SER A 197 -3.39 19.58 12.54
CA SER A 197 -2.26 18.69 12.80
C SER A 197 -1.41 19.15 13.98
N ARG A 198 -1.15 20.46 14.09
CA ARG A 198 -0.42 21.04 15.24
C ARG A 198 -1.21 20.89 16.52
N ASP A 199 -2.50 21.22 16.48
CA ASP A 199 -3.37 21.14 17.66
C ASP A 199 -3.44 19.69 18.17
N ARG A 200 -3.63 18.73 17.27
CA ARG A 200 -3.64 17.31 17.62
C ARG A 200 -2.29 16.81 18.14
N LEU A 201 -1.18 17.18 17.49
CA LEU A 201 0.15 16.80 17.95
C LEU A 201 0.45 17.39 19.34
N GLN A 202 0.07 18.64 19.59
CA GLN A 202 0.22 19.27 20.90
C GLN A 202 -0.61 18.54 21.96
N GLU A 203 -1.86 18.17 21.65
CA GLU A 203 -2.70 17.35 22.54
C GLU A 203 -2.02 16.02 22.88
N MET A 204 -1.42 15.34 21.90
CA MET A 204 -0.71 14.09 22.13
C MET A 204 0.51 14.25 23.03
N LEU A 205 1.27 15.35 22.85
CA LEU A 205 2.43 15.66 23.69
C LEU A 205 2.01 16.01 25.12
N ASP A 206 0.98 16.83 25.29
CA ASP A 206 0.47 17.25 26.59
C ASP A 206 -0.08 16.07 27.42
N ASN A 207 -0.58 15.04 26.76
CA ASN A 207 -1.12 13.83 27.38
C ASN A 207 -0.13 12.64 27.41
N ASP A 208 1.14 12.84 27.06
CA ASP A 208 2.18 11.79 27.02
C ASP A 208 1.79 10.57 26.16
N LEU A 209 1.07 10.83 25.05
CA LEU A 209 0.58 9.81 24.12
C LEU A 209 1.57 9.47 23.00
N VAL A 210 2.61 10.30 22.80
CA VAL A 210 3.63 10.03 21.78
C VAL A 210 4.50 8.86 22.24
N PRO A 211 4.58 7.75 21.47
CA PRO A 211 5.39 6.60 21.84
C PRO A 211 6.85 7.04 22.00
N LYS A 212 7.47 6.65 23.12
CA LYS A 212 8.88 6.98 23.41
C LYS A 212 9.86 6.10 22.65
N PHE A 213 9.33 5.05 22.01
CA PHE A 213 10.07 3.97 21.33
C PHE A 213 11.13 3.35 22.24
N ASP A 214 10.79 3.17 23.53
CA ASP A 214 11.66 2.48 24.48
C ASP A 214 11.61 0.96 24.22
N PRO A 215 12.70 0.20 24.46
CA PRO A 215 12.81 -1.20 24.05
C PRO A 215 11.65 -2.14 24.47
N GLU A 216 10.95 -1.83 25.55
CA GLU A 216 9.78 -2.59 26.02
C GLU A 216 8.54 -2.29 25.16
N ASP A 217 8.26 -1.02 24.85
CA ASP A 217 7.23 -0.59 23.89
C ASP A 217 7.48 -1.21 22.50
N LEU A 218 8.76 -1.44 22.15
CA LEU A 218 9.13 -2.06 20.87
C LEU A 218 8.75 -3.52 20.77
N ALA A 219 8.89 -4.26 21.87
CA ALA A 219 8.51 -5.67 21.91
C ALA A 219 6.98 -5.82 21.81
N GLU A 220 6.23 -4.95 22.49
CA GLU A 220 4.77 -4.91 22.40
C GLU A 220 4.31 -4.53 20.99
N PHE A 221 4.96 -3.55 20.37
CA PHE A 221 4.66 -3.14 19.00
C PHE A 221 4.93 -4.25 17.97
N GLN A 222 6.09 -4.91 18.06
CA GLN A 222 6.42 -6.06 17.21
C GLN A 222 5.44 -7.23 17.40
N GLN A 223 5.03 -7.48 18.65
CA GLN A 223 4.05 -8.51 18.96
C GLN A 223 2.67 -8.16 18.38
N ALA A 224 2.24 -6.90 18.47
CA ALA A 224 0.98 -6.43 17.90
C ALA A 224 0.96 -6.56 16.36
N VAL A 225 2.07 -6.25 15.67
CA VAL A 225 2.23 -6.49 14.21
C VAL A 225 2.07 -7.98 13.89
N ALA A 226 2.75 -8.84 14.64
CA ALA A 226 2.71 -10.28 14.44
C ALA A 226 1.31 -10.87 14.69
N ASP A 227 0.61 -10.40 15.73
CA ASP A 227 -0.74 -10.86 16.06
C ASP A 227 -1.78 -10.36 15.07
N ARG A 228 -1.66 -9.12 14.57
CA ARG A 228 -2.55 -8.61 13.52
C ARG A 228 -2.37 -9.38 12.21
N ARG A 229 -1.13 -9.75 11.85
CA ARG A 229 -0.87 -10.65 10.72
C ARG A 229 -1.55 -12.00 10.89
N ARG A 230 -1.39 -12.62 12.07
CA ARG A 230 -2.04 -13.91 12.35
C ARG A 230 -3.55 -13.80 12.18
N LEU A 231 -4.16 -12.73 12.69
CA LEU A 231 -5.59 -12.49 12.53
C LEU A 231 -6.01 -12.35 11.07
N ILE A 232 -5.26 -11.57 10.27
CA ILE A 232 -5.54 -11.41 8.82
C ILE A 232 -5.40 -12.75 8.09
N GLU A 233 -4.37 -13.53 8.41
CA GLU A 233 -4.15 -14.87 7.84
C GLU A 233 -5.27 -15.84 8.22
N ASP A 234 -5.72 -15.81 9.48
CA ASP A 234 -6.81 -16.63 10.00
C ASP A 234 -8.15 -16.23 9.35
N GLU A 235 -8.42 -14.93 9.19
CA GLU A 235 -9.58 -14.40 8.47
C GLU A 235 -9.59 -14.87 7.00
N ARG A 236 -8.43 -14.90 6.34
CA ARG A 236 -8.27 -15.41 4.97
C ARG A 236 -8.52 -16.91 4.88
N GLN A 237 -7.93 -17.70 5.77
CA GLN A 237 -8.15 -19.15 5.80
C GLN A 237 -9.62 -19.48 6.05
N GLN A 238 -10.27 -18.72 6.92
CA GLN A 238 -11.70 -18.89 7.20
C GLN A 238 -12.56 -18.55 5.98
N ALA A 239 -12.30 -17.43 5.29
CA ALA A 239 -13.00 -17.06 4.07
C ALA A 239 -12.83 -18.11 2.96
N ALA A 240 -11.61 -18.59 2.74
CA ALA A 240 -11.33 -19.65 1.75
C ALA A 240 -12.03 -20.98 2.09
N LEU A 241 -12.15 -21.32 3.38
CA LEU A 241 -12.89 -22.51 3.83
C LEU A 241 -14.40 -22.36 3.63
N ASP A 242 -14.94 -21.15 3.78
CA ASP A 242 -16.36 -20.90 3.61
C ASP A 242 -16.75 -20.87 2.12
N ASP A 243 -15.91 -20.27 1.27
CA ASP A 243 -16.05 -20.36 -0.20
C ASP A 243 -15.96 -21.82 -0.70
N ALA A 244 -15.04 -22.61 -0.15
CA ALA A 244 -14.91 -24.03 -0.51
C ALA A 244 -16.15 -24.85 -0.09
N LYS A 245 -16.82 -24.51 1.02
CA LYS A 245 -18.07 -25.15 1.43
C LYS A 245 -19.26 -24.73 0.57
N GLU A 246 -19.30 -23.50 0.09
CA GLU A 246 -20.35 -23.04 -0.83
C GLU A 246 -20.24 -23.69 -2.22
N LEU A 247 -19.02 -24.07 -2.63
CA LEU A 247 -18.75 -24.78 -3.89
C LEU A 247 -18.96 -26.31 -3.81
N ASP A 248 -19.13 -26.88 -2.60
CA ASP A 248 -19.37 -28.31 -2.37
C ASP A 248 -20.89 -28.64 -2.23
N ILE A 249 -21.74 -27.86 -2.92
CA ILE A 249 -23.20 -28.07 -3.11
C ILE A 249 -23.50 -28.60 -4.51
#